data_AF-A0A366EUC3-F1
#
_entry.id   AF-A0A366EUC3-F1
#
_cell.length_a   1.000
_cell.length_b   1.000
_cell.length_c   1.000
_cell.angle_alpha   90.00
_cell.angle_beta   90.00
_cell.angle_gamma   90.00
#
_symmetry.space_group_name_H-M   'P 1'
#
loop_
_entity.id
_entity.type
_entity.pdbx_description
1 polymer ?
#
loop_
_entity_poly.entity_id
_entity_poly.type
_entity_poly.pdbx_seq_one_letter_code
_entity_poly.pdbx_strand_id
1 'polypeptide(L)' 'MMMVAGIAMANPEMSLRAIGAQLETMRERTPRGGRQWAASSVKNLLDQAEKLGWAPSTGNRAE' A
#
# COMPACT_ATOMS: atom_id res chain seq x y z
N MET A 1 -4.68 2.08 -6.43
CA MET A 1 -4.81 0.61 -6.28
C MET A 1 -3.59 -0.10 -6.86
N MET A 2 -3.37 -0.09 -8.18
CA MET A 2 -2.19 -0.75 -8.80
C MET A 2 -0.84 -0.21 -8.29
N MET A 3 -0.72 1.10 -8.07
CA MET A 3 0.55 1.69 -7.61
C MET A 3 0.99 1.15 -6.24
N VAL A 4 0.04 0.94 -5.33
CA VAL A 4 0.31 0.45 -3.97
C VAL A 4 0.83 -0.99 -4.01
N ALA A 5 0.20 -1.84 -4.84
CA ALA A 5 0.63 -3.21 -5.07
C ALA A 5 2.04 -3.27 -5.68
N GLY A 6 2.32 -2.43 -6.68
CA GLY A 6 3.64 -2.34 -7.30
C GLY A 6 4.74 -1.92 -6.32
N ILE A 7 4.47 -0.93 -5.47
CA ILE A 7 5.42 -0.46 -4.44
C ILE A 7 5.67 -1.55 -3.39
N ALA A 8 4.62 -2.23 -2.92
CA ALA A 8 4.75 -3.33 -1.97
C ALA A 8 5.45 -4.56 -2.57
N MET A 9 5.22 -4.87 -3.84
CA MET A 9 5.95 -5.93 -4.56
C MET A 9 7.44 -5.61 -4.71
N ALA A 10 7.75 -4.35 -5.02
CA ALA A 10 9.14 -3.90 -5.14
C ALA A 10 9.86 -3.86 -3.77
N ASN A 11 9.12 -3.66 -2.68
CA ASN A 11 9.67 -3.53 -1.33
C ASN A 11 8.76 -4.25 -0.30
N PRO A 12 8.82 -5.60 -0.23
CA PRO A 12 7.94 -6.38 0.66
C PRO A 12 8.19 -6.14 2.15
N GLU A 13 9.39 -5.70 2.51
CA GLU A 13 9.81 -5.35 3.88
C GLU A 13 9.29 -3.96 4.31
N MET A 14 8.73 -3.18 3.38
CA MET A 14 8.40 -1.79 3.63
C MET A 14 7.12 -1.66 4.43
N SER A 15 7.18 -0.90 5.53
CA SER A 15 6.01 -0.67 6.38
C SER A 15 4.88 0.04 5.63
N LEU A 16 3.63 -0.25 6.01
CA LEU A 16 2.42 0.37 5.44
C LEU A 16 2.45 1.91 5.49
N ARG A 17 3.09 2.49 6.53
CA ARG A 17 3.29 3.94 6.65
C ARG A 17 4.28 4.47 5.61
N ALA A 18 5.38 3.77 5.38
CA ALA A 18 6.37 4.14 4.36
C ALA A 18 5.79 4.05 2.94
N ILE A 19 4.96 3.03 2.66
CA ILE A 19 4.20 2.93 1.40
C ILE A 19 3.26 4.14 1.25
N GLY A 20 2.57 4.55 2.31
CA GLY A 20 1.77 5.77 2.34
C GLY A 20 2.57 7.03 2.01
N ALA A 21 3.71 7.23 2.67
CA ALA A 21 4.59 8.38 2.43
C ALA A 21 5.16 8.41 0.99
N GLN A 22 5.42 7.24 0.40
CA GLN A 22 5.86 7.15 -0.99
C GLN A 22 4.74 7.52 -1.96
N LEU A 23 3.50 7.09 -1.70
CA LEU A 23 2.34 7.51 -2.49
C LEU A 23 2.10 9.04 -2.40
N GLU A 24 2.32 9.63 -1.23
CA GLU A 24 2.28 11.09 -1.06
C GLU A 24 3.36 11.80 -1.87
N THR A 25 4.59 11.27 -1.86
CA THR A 25 5.71 11.79 -2.65
C THR A 25 5.42 11.71 -4.16
N MET A 26 4.71 10.68 -4.60
CA MET A 26 4.27 10.51 -5.98
C MET A 26 3.07 11.40 -6.36
N ARG A 27 2.56 12.22 -5.42
CA ARG A 27 1.35 13.06 -5.55
C ARG A 27 0.09 12.26 -5.90
N GLU A 28 0.06 10.97 -5.54
CA GLU A 28 -1.11 10.13 -5.73
C GLU A 28 -2.19 10.64 -4.77
N ARG A 29 -3.30 11.18 -5.30
CA ARG A 29 -4.38 11.67 -4.45
C ARG A 29 -4.92 10.53 -3.61
N THR A 30 -5.04 10.77 -2.31
CA THR A 30 -5.74 9.84 -1.43
C THR A 30 -7.17 9.64 -1.95
N PRO A 31 -7.70 8.40 -1.96
CA PRO A 31 -9.01 8.11 -2.53
C PRO A 31 -10.17 8.85 -1.84
N ARG A 32 -9.95 9.47 -0.68
CA ARG A 32 -10.93 10.30 0.05
C ARG A 32 -10.54 11.78 0.19
N GLY A 33 -9.51 12.26 -0.51
CA GLY A 33 -9.09 13.67 -0.42
C GLY A 33 -8.46 14.09 0.92
N GLY A 34 -8.05 13.12 1.75
CA GLY A 34 -7.28 13.38 2.96
C GLY A 34 -5.87 13.90 2.63
N ARG A 35 -5.34 14.76 3.51
CA ARG A 35 -4.00 15.38 3.36
C ARG A 35 -2.84 14.37 3.35
N GLN A 36 -3.03 13.18 3.90
CA GLN A 36 -2.01 12.13 4.01
C GLN A 36 -2.59 10.73 3.81
N TRP A 37 -1.76 9.79 3.37
CA TRP A 37 -2.13 8.38 3.21
C TRP A 37 -2.07 7.67 4.57
N ALA A 38 -3.23 7.40 5.17
CA ALA A 38 -3.29 6.60 6.40
C ALA A 38 -2.85 5.15 6.13
N ALA A 39 -2.07 4.57 7.05
CA ALA A 39 -1.63 3.17 6.95
C ALA A 39 -2.79 2.18 6.75
N SER A 40 -3.95 2.44 7.36
CA SER A 40 -5.16 1.62 7.18
C SER A 40 -5.73 1.71 5.76
N SER A 41 -5.65 2.87 5.10
CA SER A 41 -6.06 3.00 3.69
C SER A 41 -5.11 2.25 2.76
N VAL A 42 -3.80 2.29 3.04
CA VAL A 42 -2.81 1.51 2.32
C VAL A 42 -3.07 0.02 2.49
N LYS A 43 -3.33 -0.43 3.73
CA LYS A 43 -3.70 -1.83 4.03
C LYS A 43 -4.94 -2.27 3.25
N ASN A 44 -6.00 -1.45 3.19
CA ASN A 44 -7.20 -1.79 2.45
C ASN A 44 -6.95 -1.93 0.94
N LEU A 45 -6.07 -1.09 0.36
CA LEU A 45 -5.71 -1.22 -1.05
C LEU A 45 -4.84 -2.45 -1.31
N LEU A 46 -3.96 -2.81 -0.38
CA LEU A 46 -3.18 -4.04 -0.48
C LEU A 46 -4.05 -5.28 -0.34
N ASP A 47 -4.93 -5.33 0.65
CA ASP A 47 -5.91 -6.43 0.82
C ASP A 47 -6.79 -6.60 -0.43
N GLN A 48 -7.20 -5.49 -1.04
CA GLN A 48 -7.96 -5.53 -2.29
C GLN A 48 -7.09 -5.95 -3.48
N ALA A 49 -5.82 -5.57 -3.53
CA ALA A 49 -4.89 -6.04 -4.56
C ALA A 49 -4.54 -7.53 -4.41
N GLU A 50 -4.38 -8.04 -3.18
CA GLU A 50 -4.21 -9.46 -2.87
C GLU A 50 -5.42 -10.27 -3.33
N LYS A 51 -6.64 -9.80 -3.03
CA LYS A 51 -7.88 -10.43 -3.51
C LYS A 51 -8.00 -10.49 -5.03
N LEU A 52 -7.39 -9.54 -5.72
CA LEU A 52 -7.34 -9.49 -7.19
C LEU A 52 -6.14 -10.28 -7.76
N GLY A 53 -5.26 -10.82 -6.93
CA GLY A 53 -4.06 -11.55 -7.33
C GLY A 53 -2.91 -10.67 -7.81
N TRP A 54 -2.92 -9.38 -7.46
CA TRP A 54 -1.97 -8.37 -7.94
C TRP A 54 -0.88 -8.00 -6.94
N ALA A 55 -0.99 -8.45 -5.69
CA ALA A 55 0.01 -8.24 -4.66
C ALA A 55 0.28 -9.54 -3.88
N PRO A 56 1.52 -9.79 -3.43
CA PRO A 56 1.85 -10.90 -2.55
C PRO A 56 1.13 -10.71 -1.23
N SER A 57 0.71 -11.82 -0.63
CA SER A 57 -0.04 -11.74 0.61
C SER A 57 0.82 -11.13 1.71
N THR A 58 0.49 -9.90 2.13
CA THR A 58 1.28 -9.19 3.17
C THR A 58 0.93 -9.72 4.58
N GLY A 59 0.20 -10.84 4.64
CA GLY A 59 -0.10 -11.57 5.85
C GLY A 59 1.14 -12.24 6.44
N ASN A 60 1.72 -11.58 7.45
CA ASN A 60 2.47 -12.20 8.54
C ASN A 60 3.70 -13.06 8.13
N ARG A 61 4.82 -12.41 7.82
CA ARG A 61 6.15 -13.00 8.01
C ARG A 61 6.92 -12.19 9.06
N ALA A 62 6.58 -12.45 10.33
CA ALA A 62 7.53 -12.31 11.42
C ALA A 62 7.89 -13.74 11.82
N GLU A 63 9.02 -14.23 11.32
CA GLU A 63 9.81 -15.29 11.96
C GLU A 63 10.95 -14.63 12.72
#